data_AF-A0A9E0ZSP9-F1
#
_entry.id   AF-A0A9E0ZSP9-F1
#
_cell.length_a   1.000
_cell.length_b   1.000
_cell.length_c   1.000
_cell.angle_alpha   90.00
_cell.angle_beta   90.00
_cell.angle_gamma   90.00
#
_symmetry.space_group_name_H-M   'P 1'
#
loop_
_entity.id
_entity.type
_entity.pdbx_description
1 polymer ?
#
loop_
_entity_poly.entity_id
_entity_poly.type
_entity_poly.pdbx_seq_one_letter_code
_entity_poly.pdbx_strand_id
1 'polypeptide(L)'
;MLKEGEIRIPSGCAIAAIIDRKGKPVNGSEIIKSIALMHDRSNGLGGGFAAYGIYPEHKNDYAFHVFYDSKEARQACEEFLFKHFNIDVAERIPTKKVESINNGPDIWRYFG
;
A
#
# COMPACT_ATOMS: atom_id res chain seq x y z
N MET A 1 17.38 15.68 -18.98
CA MET A 1 17.41 14.34 -18.36
C MET A 1 16.25 13.55 -18.95
N LEU A 2 16.49 12.35 -19.46
CA LEU A 2 15.44 11.47 -20.01
C LEU A 2 14.64 10.85 -18.85
N LYS A 3 13.33 10.60 -19.04
CA LYS A 3 12.45 10.05 -18.01
C LYS A 3 12.18 8.55 -18.23
N GLU A 4 11.89 7.83 -17.15
CA GLU A 4 11.40 6.44 -17.24
C GLU A 4 10.05 6.41 -17.99
N GLY A 5 9.92 5.48 -18.93
CA GLY A 5 8.80 5.41 -19.89
C GLY A 5 9.15 5.92 -21.29
N GLU A 6 10.15 6.80 -21.42
CA GLU A 6 10.77 7.17 -22.71
C GLU A 6 11.94 6.22 -23.03
N ILE A 7 12.70 5.87 -22.00
CA ILE A 7 13.73 4.82 -22.01
C ILE A 7 13.65 4.02 -20.70
N ARG A 8 14.10 2.77 -20.70
CA ARG A 8 14.21 1.96 -19.48
C ARG A 8 15.39 2.46 -18.64
N ILE A 9 15.18 2.84 -17.37
CA ILE A 9 16.25 3.27 -16.46
C ILE A 9 16.43 2.20 -15.35
N PRO A 10 17.40 1.27 -15.49
CA PRO A 10 17.56 0.16 -14.56
C PRO A 10 17.86 0.57 -13.10
N SER A 11 18.37 1.79 -12.89
CA SER A 11 18.82 2.31 -11.59
C SER A 11 17.77 3.14 -10.83
N GLY A 12 16.50 3.13 -11.25
CA GLY A 12 15.41 3.96 -10.73
C GLY A 12 14.71 3.50 -9.43
N CYS A 13 15.27 2.52 -8.71
CA CYS A 13 14.63 1.90 -7.54
C CYS A 13 15.49 2.02 -6.28
N ALA A 14 14.82 2.09 -5.13
CA ALA A 14 15.45 2.13 -3.82
C ALA A 14 14.55 1.46 -2.76
N ILE A 15 15.17 0.91 -1.71
CA ILE A 15 14.46 0.21 -0.63
C ILE A 15 15.12 0.51 0.72
N ALA A 16 14.30 0.72 1.75
CA ALA A 16 14.70 0.80 3.14
C ALA A 16 13.86 -0.17 3.97
N ALA A 17 14.45 -0.73 5.03
CA ALA A 17 13.75 -1.58 5.98
C ALA A 17 14.25 -1.31 7.39
N ILE A 18 13.33 -1.36 8.37
CA ILE A 18 13.64 -1.22 9.79
C ILE A 18 12.82 -2.29 10.53
N ILE A 19 13.45 -2.98 11.48
CA ILE A 19 12.80 -3.99 12.32
C ILE A 19 13.31 -3.86 13.76
N ASP A 20 12.40 -3.88 14.74
CA ASP A 20 12.78 -4.08 16.15
C ASP A 20 12.86 -5.57 16.44
N ARG A 21 14.06 -6.08 16.72
CA ARG A 21 14.31 -7.49 17.03
C ARG A 21 13.66 -7.97 18.33
N LYS A 22 13.20 -7.05 19.19
CA LYS A 22 12.40 -7.36 20.39
C LYS A 22 10.90 -7.42 20.08
N GLY A 23 10.49 -7.20 18.84
CA GLY A 23 9.08 -7.24 18.40
C GLY A 23 8.24 -6.05 18.86
N LYS A 24 8.88 -4.94 19.28
CA LYS A 24 8.14 -3.75 19.70
C LYS A 24 7.71 -2.92 18.48
N PRO A 25 6.56 -2.23 18.55
CA PRO A 25 6.16 -1.29 17.50
C PRO A 25 7.20 -0.18 17.33
N VAL A 26 7.49 0.14 16.07
CA VAL A 26 8.31 1.30 15.69
C VAL A 26 7.37 2.36 15.12
N ASN A 27 7.58 3.62 15.47
CA ASN A 27 6.81 4.71 14.89
C ASN A 27 7.11 4.84 13.39
N GLY A 28 6.08 4.82 12.55
CA GLY A 28 6.22 4.87 11.08
C GLY A 28 6.92 6.12 10.54
N SER A 29 6.98 7.21 11.31
CA SER A 29 7.71 8.43 10.91
C SER A 29 9.19 8.17 10.63
N GLU A 30 9.80 7.17 11.26
CA GLU A 30 11.22 6.85 11.08
C GLU A 30 11.50 6.26 9.68
N ILE A 31 10.68 5.31 9.22
CA ILE A 31 10.83 4.75 7.87
C ILE A 31 10.42 5.76 6.79
N ILE A 32 9.44 6.63 7.08
CA ILE A 32 9.04 7.72 6.17
C ILE A 32 10.20 8.71 5.96
N LYS A 33 10.91 9.11 7.01
CA LYS A 33 12.10 9.96 6.88
C LYS A 33 13.22 9.27 6.09
N SER A 34 13.41 7.97 6.32
CA SER A 34 14.43 7.17 5.63
C SER A 34 14.19 7.11 4.12
N ILE A 35 12.95 6.82 3.68
CA ILE A 35 12.63 6.71 2.25
C ILE A 35 12.66 8.07 1.53
N ALA A 36 12.45 9.18 2.24
CA ALA A 36 12.51 10.52 1.64
C ALA A 36 13.89 10.85 1.03
N LEU A 37 14.97 10.27 1.57
CA LEU A 37 16.33 10.41 1.02
C LEU A 37 16.51 9.67 -0.32
N MET A 38 15.54 8.87 -0.73
CA MET A 38 15.61 8.06 -1.94
C MET A 38 14.95 8.72 -3.16
N HIS A 39 14.40 9.93 -3.03
CA HIS A 39 13.75 10.63 -4.14
C HIS A 39 14.67 10.82 -5.36
N ASP A 40 15.94 11.17 -5.14
CA ASP A 40 16.91 11.39 -6.23
C ASP A 40 17.24 10.10 -7.01
N ARG A 41 16.92 8.94 -6.43
CA ARG A 41 17.09 7.63 -7.06
C ARG A 41 15.81 7.09 -7.70
N SER A 42 14.67 7.71 -7.47
CA SER A 42 13.37 7.19 -7.90
C SER A 42 13.05 7.64 -9.33
N ASN A 43 12.44 6.75 -10.10
CA ASN A 43 11.89 7.05 -11.41
C ASN A 43 10.42 7.50 -11.39
N GLY A 44 9.78 7.53 -10.21
CA GLY A 44 8.42 8.02 -10.05
C GLY A 44 7.30 7.05 -10.46
N LEU A 45 7.61 5.78 -10.75
CA LEU A 45 6.60 4.78 -11.11
C LEU A 45 5.71 4.35 -9.93
N GLY A 46 6.16 4.57 -8.70
CA GLY A 46 5.41 4.25 -7.50
C GLY A 46 6.30 4.08 -6.28
N GLY A 47 5.66 4.11 -5.10
CA GLY A 47 6.29 3.87 -3.82
C GLY A 47 5.24 3.42 -2.81
N GLY A 48 5.66 2.66 -1.81
CA GLY A 48 4.75 2.12 -0.80
C GLY A 48 5.49 1.52 0.38
N PHE A 49 4.72 1.11 1.39
CA PHE A 49 5.24 0.45 2.58
C PHE A 49 4.58 -0.92 2.72
N ALA A 50 5.38 -1.91 3.09
CA ALA A 50 4.90 -3.14 3.69
C ALA A 50 5.24 -3.07 5.19
N ALA A 51 4.26 -3.34 6.04
CA ALA A 51 4.41 -3.21 7.48
C ALA A 51 3.63 -4.29 8.22
N TYR A 52 4.13 -4.69 9.38
CA TYR A 52 3.51 -5.66 10.27
C TYR A 52 2.99 -4.97 11.53
N GLY A 53 1.85 -5.44 12.05
CA GLY A 53 1.28 -4.91 13.30
C GLY A 53 0.62 -3.54 13.18
N ILE A 54 0.19 -3.15 11.98
CA ILE A 54 -0.47 -1.85 11.72
C ILE A 54 -1.95 -1.81 12.10
N TYR A 55 -2.55 -2.97 12.41
CA TYR A 55 -3.95 -3.12 12.85
C TYR A 55 -4.00 -3.86 14.19
N PRO A 56 -3.67 -3.22 15.32
CA PRO A 56 -3.66 -3.88 16.63
C PRO A 56 -5.04 -4.40 17.06
N GLU A 57 -6.11 -3.74 16.63
CA GLU A 57 -7.50 -4.15 16.83
C GLU A 57 -7.87 -5.43 16.05
N HIS A 58 -7.19 -5.69 14.93
CA HIS A 58 -7.37 -6.86 14.06
C HIS A 58 -6.19 -7.84 14.15
N LYS A 59 -5.54 -7.95 15.32
CA LYS A 59 -4.30 -8.72 15.49
C LYS A 59 -4.40 -10.22 15.15
N ASN A 60 -5.61 -10.77 15.17
CA ASN A 60 -5.87 -12.18 14.92
C ASN A 60 -6.50 -12.42 13.53
N ASP A 61 -6.74 -11.35 12.78
CA ASP A 61 -7.45 -11.41 11.50
C ASP A 61 -6.42 -11.35 10.37
N TYR A 62 -6.76 -11.93 9.23
CA TYR A 62 -6.08 -11.60 7.99
C TYR A 62 -6.57 -10.25 7.48
N ALA A 63 -5.66 -9.45 6.94
CA ALA A 63 -5.99 -8.19 6.29
C ALA A 63 -5.70 -8.27 4.79
N PHE A 64 -6.72 -8.13 3.96
CA PHE A 64 -6.58 -7.99 2.51
C PHE A 64 -6.64 -6.51 2.14
N HIS A 65 -5.56 -5.94 1.59
CA HIS A 65 -5.60 -4.63 0.92
C HIS A 65 -5.77 -4.84 -0.56
N VAL A 66 -6.89 -4.35 -1.11
CA VAL A 66 -7.23 -4.53 -2.52
C VAL A 66 -7.45 -3.17 -3.17
N PHE A 67 -6.89 -3.02 -4.36
CA PHE A 67 -6.89 -1.80 -5.15
C PHE A 67 -7.69 -2.10 -6.41
N TYR A 68 -8.80 -1.41 -6.60
CA TYR A 68 -9.72 -1.66 -7.71
C TYR A 68 -9.65 -0.56 -8.76
N ASP A 69 -9.58 -0.96 -10.03
CA ASP A 69 -9.65 -0.05 -11.17
C ASP A 69 -11.09 0.42 -11.45
N SER A 70 -12.09 -0.38 -11.05
CA SER A 70 -13.51 -0.06 -11.28
C SER A 70 -14.43 -0.62 -10.20
N LYS A 71 -15.68 -0.14 -10.19
CA LYS A 71 -16.73 -0.64 -9.27
C LYS A 71 -17.11 -2.09 -9.60
N GLU A 72 -17.13 -2.44 -10.87
CA GLU A 72 -17.46 -3.78 -11.36
C GLU A 72 -16.38 -4.78 -10.93
N ALA A 73 -15.10 -4.39 -11.01
CA ALA A 73 -13.99 -5.19 -10.50
C ALA A 73 -14.09 -5.42 -8.99
N ARG A 74 -14.50 -4.39 -8.24
CA ARG A 74 -14.75 -4.52 -6.80
C ARG A 74 -15.88 -5.50 -6.52
N GLN A 75 -17.03 -5.34 -7.16
CA GLN A 75 -18.18 -6.21 -6.96
C GLN A 75 -17.84 -7.68 -7.22
N ALA A 76 -17.17 -7.99 -8.34
CA ALA A 76 -16.77 -9.35 -8.67
C ALA A 76 -15.78 -9.94 -7.64
N CYS A 77 -14.87 -9.10 -7.12
CA CYS A 77 -13.93 -9.51 -6.08
C CYS A 77 -14.62 -9.72 -4.72
N GLU A 78 -15.51 -8.84 -4.31
CA GLU A 78 -16.30 -8.95 -3.08
C GLU A 78 -17.20 -10.19 -3.10
N GLU A 79 -17.82 -10.51 -4.24
CA GLU A 79 -18.59 -11.75 -4.42
C GLU A 79 -17.73 -12.99 -4.16
N PHE A 80 -16.48 -13.00 -4.62
CA PHE A 80 -15.54 -14.08 -4.33
C PHE A 80 -15.13 -14.08 -2.85
N LEU A 81 -14.71 -12.93 -2.31
CA LEU A 81 -14.22 -12.83 -0.93
C LEU A 81 -15.27 -13.27 0.08
N PHE A 82 -16.50 -12.76 -0.01
CA PHE A 82 -17.57 -13.09 0.94
C PHE A 82 -18.10 -14.51 0.81
N LYS A 83 -17.88 -15.16 -0.33
CA LYS A 83 -18.21 -16.59 -0.51
C LYS A 83 -17.17 -17.52 0.11
N HIS A 84 -15.91 -17.08 0.18
CA HIS A 84 -14.78 -17.95 0.53
C HIS A 84 -14.14 -17.62 1.88
N PHE A 85 -14.41 -16.44 2.44
CA PHE A 85 -13.84 -15.95 3.69
C PHE A 85 -14.94 -15.37 4.59
N ASN A 86 -14.77 -15.49 5.91
CA ASN A 86 -15.64 -14.84 6.88
C ASN A 86 -15.12 -13.42 7.12
N ILE A 87 -15.56 -12.47 6.31
CA ILE A 87 -15.15 -11.07 6.46
C ILE A 87 -16.04 -10.38 7.48
N ASP A 88 -15.44 -9.92 8.58
CA ASP A 88 -16.12 -9.19 9.66
C ASP A 88 -16.15 -7.68 9.40
N VAL A 89 -15.10 -7.14 8.79
CA VAL A 89 -14.98 -5.70 8.49
C VAL A 89 -14.52 -5.49 7.06
N ALA A 90 -15.23 -4.64 6.32
CA ALA A 90 -14.89 -4.19 4.99
C ALA A 90 -14.98 -2.67 4.95
N GLU A 91 -13.87 -1.99 4.68
CA GLU A 91 -13.85 -0.53 4.68
C GLU A 91 -12.87 0.05 3.67
N ARG A 92 -13.18 1.27 3.23
CA ARG A 92 -12.32 2.02 2.32
C ARG A 92 -11.09 2.54 3.06
N ILE A 93 -9.90 2.38 2.49
CA ILE A 93 -8.69 2.95 3.07
C ILE A 93 -8.72 4.48 2.89
N PRO A 94 -8.59 5.27 3.96
CA PRO A 94 -8.55 6.72 3.85
C PRO A 94 -7.34 7.19 3.02
N THR A 95 -7.59 8.07 2.05
CA THR A 95 -6.54 8.66 1.20
C THR A 95 -6.67 10.18 1.15
N LYS A 96 -5.54 10.85 0.87
CA LYS A 96 -5.51 12.28 0.59
C LYS A 96 -5.45 12.48 -0.92
N LYS A 97 -6.40 13.24 -1.47
CA LYS A 97 -6.36 13.66 -2.89
C LYS A 97 -5.18 14.60 -3.13
N VAL A 98 -4.48 14.38 -4.24
CA VAL A 98 -3.38 15.22 -4.71
C VAL A 98 -3.55 15.45 -6.21
N GLU A 99 -3.20 16.64 -6.70
CA GLU A 99 -3.43 17.04 -8.09
C GLU A 99 -2.69 16.16 -9.11
N SER A 100 -1.55 15.58 -8.71
CA SER A 100 -0.77 14.68 -9.57
C SER A 100 -1.45 13.32 -9.81
N ILE A 101 -2.53 13.00 -9.10
CA ILE A 101 -3.26 11.73 -9.21
C ILE A 101 -4.73 12.03 -9.57
N ASN A 102 -5.01 12.03 -10.87
CA ASN A 102 -6.36 12.28 -11.39
C ASN A 102 -7.30 11.08 -11.17
N ASN A 103 -6.83 9.89 -11.53
CA ASN A 103 -7.59 8.63 -11.45
C ASN A 103 -6.84 7.63 -10.58
N GLY A 104 -6.96 7.79 -9.26
CA GLY A 104 -6.45 6.80 -8.31
C GLY A 104 -7.38 5.58 -8.18
N PRO A 105 -6.86 4.40 -7.81
CA PRO A 105 -7.68 3.22 -7.60
C PRO A 105 -8.63 3.40 -6.42
N ASP A 106 -9.72 2.64 -6.39
CA ASP A 106 -10.56 2.51 -5.20
C ASP A 106 -9.93 1.49 -4.24
N ILE A 107 -9.45 1.95 -3.10
CA ILE A 107 -8.64 1.13 -2.19
C ILE A 107 -9.48 0.71 -0.99
N TRP A 108 -9.55 -0.59 -0.76
CA TRP A 108 -10.33 -1.20 0.32
C TRP A 108 -9.46 -2.13 1.16
N ARG A 109 -9.86 -2.31 2.41
CA ARG A 109 -9.33 -3.32 3.31
C ARG A 109 -10.43 -4.20 3.86
N TYR A 110 -10.16 -5.49 3.93
CA TYR A 110 -11.06 -6.52 4.44
C TYR A 110 -10.37 -7.30 5.55
N PHE A 111 -11.08 -7.54 6.65
CA PHE A 111 -10.59 -8.27 7.81
C PHE A 111 -11.45 -9.51 8.07
N GLY A 112 -10.80 -10.66 8.25
CA GLY A 112 -11.45 -11.95 8.51
C GLY A 112 -10.49 -13.13 8.59
#